data_AF-A0A967SFG2-F1
#
_entry.id   AF-A0A967SFG2-F1
#
_cell.length_a   1.000
_cell.length_b   1.000
_cell.length_c   1.000
_cell.angle_alpha   90.00
_cell.angle_beta   90.00
_cell.angle_gamma   90.00
#
_symmetry.space_group_name_H-M   'P 1'
#
loop_
_entity.id
_entity.type
_entity.pdbx_description
1 polymer ?
#
loop_
_entity_poly.entity_id
_entity_poly.type
_entity_poly.pdbx_seq_one_letter_code
_entity_poly.pdbx_strand_id
1 'polypeptide(L)'
;LAERILAPAYAGAGAGGEGLAHPGRRDDPAVPGGSALPPAALRLPAAAPPAPDPADLIGHTTHLSTADAEGMVVSLTQTLGPNMGSKVVTPGLGFLYASTLGGYLSSVDEPGERARSNICPFIVIRDGEVVLVLGAAGGGMIPPAVVHAVTRVIDFGMDLPEALEAPRVAGGSGSSLNAETSPMIGWTDDELAEMRALGLEINEVPRSGAFGRVHGIQLDADTGTWIGAADPDWEGVARGPEGGA
;
A
#
# COMPACT_ATOMS: atom_id res chain seq x y z
N LEU A 1 25.97 3.63 2.46
CA LEU A 1 24.67 4.18 2.91
C LEU A 1 24.00 5.09 1.87
N ALA A 2 24.70 6.09 1.31
CA ALA A 2 24.13 6.99 0.28
C ALA A 2 23.56 6.24 -0.94
N GLU A 3 24.25 5.21 -1.45
CA GLU A 3 23.73 4.39 -2.56
C GLU A 3 22.51 3.53 -2.19
N ARG A 4 22.24 3.26 -0.91
CA ARG A 4 21.04 2.51 -0.47
C ARG A 4 19.85 3.40 -0.11
N ILE A 5 20.07 4.70 0.08
CA ILE A 5 19.04 5.67 0.49
C ILE A 5 18.72 6.67 -0.62
N LEU A 6 19.69 7.00 -1.49
CA LEU A 6 19.57 8.04 -2.51
C LEU A 6 20.34 7.66 -3.77
N ALA A 7 19.63 7.17 -4.79
CA ALA A 7 20.04 7.39 -6.17
C ALA A 7 19.43 8.74 -6.63
N PRO A 8 20.18 9.59 -7.36
CA PRO A 8 19.64 10.84 -7.86
C PRO A 8 18.66 10.56 -9.01
N ALA A 9 17.38 10.41 -8.69
CA ALA A 9 16.32 10.38 -9.69
C ALA A 9 16.08 11.80 -10.23
N TYR A 10 16.37 11.98 -11.52
CA TYR A 10 15.85 13.04 -12.39
C TYR A 10 16.10 14.51 -11.99
N ALA A 11 17.29 15.01 -12.35
CA ALA A 11 17.45 16.42 -12.70
C ALA A 11 17.02 16.62 -14.17
N GLY A 12 15.78 17.06 -14.40
CA GLY A 12 15.37 17.58 -15.71
C GLY A 12 13.95 17.24 -16.17
N ALA A 13 12.97 17.98 -15.66
CA ALA A 13 11.80 18.37 -16.44
C ALA A 13 11.21 19.62 -15.79
N GLY A 14 11.29 20.74 -16.50
CA GLY A 14 10.76 22.02 -16.04
C GLY A 14 9.25 21.93 -15.76
N ALA A 15 8.83 22.60 -14.69
CA ALA A 15 7.43 22.81 -14.37
C ALA A 15 6.76 23.66 -15.47
N GLY A 16 6.22 22.99 -16.49
CA GLY A 16 5.17 23.52 -17.35
C GLY A 16 3.85 23.27 -16.67
N GLY A 17 3.27 24.31 -16.06
CA GLY A 17 1.94 24.24 -15.47
C GLY A 17 0.88 24.25 -16.55
N GLU A 18 0.28 23.09 -16.82
CA GLU A 18 -1.07 23.00 -17.38
C GLU A 18 -1.87 21.97 -16.56
N GLY A 19 -3.02 22.41 -16.05
CA GLY A 19 -3.89 21.59 -15.21
C GLY A 19 -4.42 20.40 -15.98
N LEU A 20 -4.06 19.20 -15.54
CA LEU A 20 -4.70 17.97 -15.99
C LEU A 20 -6.13 17.96 -15.45
N ALA A 21 -7.09 18.28 -16.33
CA ALA A 21 -8.51 18.09 -16.08
C ALA A 21 -8.78 16.62 -15.77
N HIS A 22 -9.56 16.38 -14.71
CA HIS A 22 -10.07 15.06 -14.37
C HIS A 22 -10.86 14.51 -15.58
N PRO A 23 -10.53 13.33 -16.12
CA PRO A 23 -11.33 12.73 -17.18
C PRO A 23 -12.74 12.47 -16.64
N GLY A 24 -13.73 12.94 -17.39
CA GLY A 24 -15.14 12.97 -17.00
C GLY A 24 -15.70 11.61 -16.56
N ARG A 25 -16.71 11.72 -15.69
CA ARG A 25 -17.64 10.68 -15.25
C ARG A 25 -17.89 9.64 -16.35
N ARG A 26 -17.53 8.38 -16.11
CA ARG A 26 -18.12 7.28 -16.87
C ARG A 26 -19.56 7.13 -16.38
N ASP A 27 -20.52 7.25 -17.30
CA ASP A 27 -21.92 6.98 -17.02
C ASP A 27 -22.09 5.46 -16.85
N ASP A 28 -22.08 4.99 -15.60
CA ASP A 28 -22.46 3.61 -15.30
C ASP A 28 -23.94 3.40 -15.64
N PRO A 29 -24.32 2.26 -16.26
CA PRO A 29 -25.71 1.99 -16.60
C PRO A 29 -26.58 1.95 -15.35
N ALA A 30 -27.72 2.64 -15.42
CA ALA A 30 -28.70 2.69 -14.34
C ALA A 30 -29.14 1.28 -13.92
N VAL A 31 -29.03 0.97 -12.63
CA VAL A 31 -29.56 -0.26 -12.04
C VAL A 31 -31.09 -0.27 -12.25
N PRO A 32 -31.70 -1.34 -12.82
CA PRO A 32 -33.14 -1.39 -13.04
C PRO A 32 -33.90 -1.29 -11.70
N GLY A 33 -34.95 -0.47 -11.70
CA GLY A 33 -35.71 -0.08 -10.51
C GLY A 33 -36.31 -1.25 -9.72
N GLY A 34 -35.58 -1.70 -8.70
CA GLY A 34 -36.21 -2.23 -7.49
C GLY A 34 -36.82 -1.06 -6.72
N SER A 35 -38.04 -1.26 -6.19
CA SER A 35 -38.73 -0.33 -5.29
C SER A 35 -37.75 0.29 -4.30
N ALA A 36 -37.32 1.53 -4.55
CA ALA A 36 -36.57 2.30 -3.58
C ALA A 36 -37.43 2.32 -2.31
N LEU A 37 -36.91 1.74 -1.23
CA LEU A 37 -37.47 1.99 0.09
C LEU A 37 -37.58 3.52 0.20
N PRO A 38 -38.75 4.07 0.60
CA PRO A 38 -38.86 5.50 0.80
C PRO A 38 -37.69 5.90 1.70
N PRO A 39 -37.01 7.03 1.45
CA PRO A 39 -35.93 7.47 2.31
C PRO A 39 -36.54 7.68 3.69
N ALA A 40 -36.47 6.66 4.55
CA ALA A 40 -36.51 6.85 5.98
C ALA A 40 -35.44 7.92 6.20
N ALA A 41 -35.85 9.08 6.70
CA ALA A 41 -34.95 10.19 6.93
C ALA A 41 -33.85 9.68 7.87
N LEU A 42 -32.77 9.18 7.26
CA LEU A 42 -31.61 8.69 7.94
C LEU A 42 -30.98 9.97 8.48
N ARG A 43 -31.36 10.32 9.71
CA ARG A 43 -30.67 11.33 10.50
C ARG A 43 -29.26 10.79 10.70
N LEU A 44 -28.39 11.06 9.75
CA LEU A 44 -26.96 10.93 9.98
C LEU A 44 -26.65 11.81 11.19
N PRO A 45 -25.98 11.29 12.23
CA PRO A 45 -25.51 12.14 13.31
C PRO A 45 -24.70 13.28 12.69
N ALA A 46 -24.96 14.52 13.14
CA ALA A 46 -24.36 15.72 12.58
C ALA A 46 -22.82 15.80 12.77
N ALA A 47 -22.23 14.83 13.48
CA ALA A 47 -20.80 14.76 13.73
C ALA A 47 -20.18 13.67 12.84
N ALA A 48 -19.09 14.05 12.16
CA ALA A 48 -18.20 13.07 11.54
C ALA A 48 -17.79 12.02 12.59
N PRO A 49 -17.65 10.74 12.20
CA PRO A 49 -17.15 9.73 13.12
C PRO A 49 -15.77 10.18 13.65
N PRO A 50 -15.47 9.92 14.94
CA PRO A 50 -14.18 10.25 15.50
C PRO A 50 -13.05 9.60 14.71
N ALA A 51 -11.85 10.18 14.78
CA ALA A 51 -10.65 9.53 14.26
C ALA A 51 -10.52 8.11 14.83
N PRO A 52 -10.00 7.15 14.05
CA PRO A 52 -9.81 5.79 14.52
C PRO A 52 -8.84 5.74 15.71
N ASP A 53 -9.00 4.73 16.55
CA ASP A 53 -8.02 4.43 17.61
C ASP A 53 -6.67 4.12 16.94
N PRO A 54 -5.53 4.62 17.46
CA PRO A 54 -4.21 4.22 16.96
C PRO A 54 -4.01 2.71 16.84
N ALA A 55 -4.63 1.89 17.70
CA ALA A 55 -4.59 0.44 17.60
C ALA A 55 -5.31 -0.10 16.35
N ASP A 56 -6.34 0.59 15.86
CA ASP A 56 -7.06 0.22 14.64
C ASP A 56 -6.27 0.55 13.35
N LEU A 57 -5.17 1.31 13.47
CA LEU A 57 -4.22 1.58 12.37
C LEU A 57 -3.19 0.44 12.19
N ILE A 58 -3.29 -0.62 12.99
CA ILE A 58 -2.45 -1.81 12.91
C ILE A 58 -3.21 -2.93 12.20
N GLY A 59 -2.52 -3.67 11.33
CA GLY A 59 -3.06 -4.91 10.74
C GLY A 59 -4.22 -4.75 9.75
N HIS A 60 -4.53 -3.52 9.29
CA HIS A 60 -5.60 -3.28 8.33
C HIS A 60 -5.10 -3.22 6.87
N THR A 61 -6.04 -3.31 5.93
CA THR A 61 -5.73 -3.51 4.49
C THR A 61 -5.02 -4.84 4.25
N THR A 62 -5.31 -5.47 3.12
CA THR A 62 -4.61 -6.66 2.65
C THR A 62 -4.18 -6.48 1.21
N HIS A 63 -3.08 -7.13 0.83
CA HIS A 63 -2.60 -7.18 -0.54
C HIS A 63 -2.38 -8.63 -0.98
N LEU A 64 -2.74 -8.92 -2.22
CA LEU A 64 -2.51 -10.18 -2.89
C LEU A 64 -1.96 -9.92 -4.29
N SER A 65 -0.93 -10.67 -4.66
CA SER A 65 -0.42 -10.75 -6.02
C SER A 65 -0.42 -12.21 -6.48
N THR A 66 -0.89 -12.47 -7.70
CA THR A 66 -0.95 -13.82 -8.29
C THR A 66 -0.62 -13.78 -9.77
N ALA A 67 -0.05 -14.87 -10.27
CA ALA A 67 0.08 -15.16 -11.69
C ALA A 67 -0.41 -16.58 -11.98
N ASP A 68 -0.82 -16.83 -13.22
CA ASP A 68 -1.12 -18.18 -13.73
C ASP A 68 -0.18 -18.59 -14.88
N ALA A 69 -0.35 -19.84 -15.34
CA ALA A 69 0.44 -20.42 -16.42
C ALA A 69 0.13 -19.83 -17.81
N GLU A 70 -0.98 -19.10 -17.95
CA GLU A 70 -1.36 -18.42 -19.20
C GLU A 70 -0.80 -16.98 -19.26
N GLY A 71 -0.09 -16.55 -18.21
CA GLY A 71 0.51 -15.23 -18.11
C GLY A 71 -0.44 -14.15 -17.59
N MET A 72 -1.61 -14.53 -17.07
CA MET A 72 -2.50 -13.58 -16.40
C MET A 72 -1.93 -13.23 -15.03
N VAL A 73 -1.90 -11.93 -14.73
CA VAL A 73 -1.44 -11.42 -13.44
C VAL A 73 -2.53 -10.59 -12.76
N VAL A 74 -2.56 -10.65 -11.44
CA VAL A 74 -3.46 -9.85 -10.60
C VAL A 74 -2.66 -9.18 -9.50
N SER A 75 -2.85 -7.87 -9.34
CA SER A 75 -2.42 -7.10 -8.17
C SER A 75 -3.67 -6.53 -7.51
N LEU A 76 -3.99 -7.00 -6.30
CA LEU A 76 -5.22 -6.66 -5.60
C LEU A 76 -4.92 -6.14 -4.20
N THR A 77 -5.31 -4.91 -3.94
CA THR A 77 -5.27 -4.34 -2.59
C THR A 77 -6.70 -4.03 -2.14
N GLN A 78 -7.12 -4.58 -1.00
CA GLN A 78 -8.46 -4.39 -0.45
C GLN A 78 -8.42 -3.94 1.00
N THR A 79 -9.36 -3.09 1.40
CA THR A 79 -9.46 -2.60 2.78
C THR A 79 -10.90 -2.36 3.20
N LEU A 80 -11.15 -2.49 4.51
CA LEU A 80 -12.33 -1.94 5.17
C LEU A 80 -12.05 -0.56 5.77
N GLY A 81 -10.86 0.00 5.59
CA GLY A 81 -10.39 1.19 6.30
C GLY A 81 -9.56 0.79 7.51
N PRO A 82 -9.81 1.36 8.70
CA PRO A 82 -9.24 0.87 9.95
C PRO A 82 -9.60 -0.60 10.19
N ASN A 83 -8.92 -1.23 11.14
CA ASN A 83 -9.19 -2.61 11.49
C ASN A 83 -10.67 -2.81 11.87
N MET A 84 -11.28 -3.88 11.36
CA MET A 84 -12.72 -4.17 11.47
C MET A 84 -13.67 -3.11 10.85
N GLY A 85 -13.16 -2.18 10.04
CA GLY A 85 -13.94 -1.17 9.35
C GLY A 85 -14.77 -0.30 10.28
N SER A 86 -16.08 -0.23 10.06
CA SER A 86 -17.00 0.54 10.91
C SER A 86 -17.35 -0.14 12.23
N LYS A 87 -16.92 -1.39 12.44
CA LYS A 87 -17.34 -2.24 13.57
C LYS A 87 -18.85 -2.48 13.61
N VAL A 88 -19.55 -2.24 12.50
CA VAL A 88 -20.99 -2.48 12.32
C VAL A 88 -21.19 -3.76 11.52
N VAL A 89 -22.09 -4.61 12.02
CA VAL A 89 -22.58 -5.82 11.33
C VAL A 89 -24.10 -5.77 11.33
N THR A 90 -24.70 -5.96 10.16
CA THR A 90 -26.16 -6.14 10.07
C THR A 90 -26.51 -7.54 10.57
N PRO A 91 -27.47 -7.68 11.52
CA PRO A 91 -27.88 -8.99 12.02
C PRO A 91 -28.24 -9.95 10.89
N GLY A 92 -27.62 -11.12 10.89
CA GLY A 92 -27.85 -12.18 9.90
C GLY A 92 -26.99 -12.12 8.63
N LEU A 93 -26.23 -11.05 8.37
CA LEU A 93 -25.38 -10.95 7.16
C LEU A 93 -23.95 -11.46 7.34
N GLY A 94 -23.40 -11.37 8.56
CA GLY A 94 -22.10 -11.96 8.89
C GLY A 94 -20.87 -11.26 8.30
N PHE A 95 -20.98 -10.03 7.78
CA PHE A 95 -19.84 -9.25 7.29
C PHE A 95 -19.82 -7.83 7.86
N LEU A 96 -18.63 -7.25 7.91
CA LEU A 96 -18.36 -5.89 8.38
C LEU A 96 -18.46 -4.88 7.23
N TYR A 97 -18.91 -3.67 7.54
CA TYR A 97 -18.90 -2.56 6.59
C TYR A 97 -17.58 -1.80 6.61
N ALA A 98 -17.16 -1.32 5.44
CA ALA A 98 -15.99 -0.45 5.32
C ALA A 98 -16.26 0.93 5.96
N SER A 99 -15.24 1.51 6.58
CA SER A 99 -15.19 2.87 7.10
C SER A 99 -14.02 3.62 6.48
N THR A 100 -14.21 4.05 5.23
CA THR A 100 -13.17 4.74 4.46
C THR A 100 -13.33 6.26 4.43
N LEU A 101 -14.48 6.78 4.87
CA LEU A 101 -14.81 8.22 4.93
C LEU A 101 -14.71 8.75 6.37
N GLY A 102 -14.65 10.07 6.52
CA GLY A 102 -14.63 10.75 7.81
C GLY A 102 -13.24 10.70 8.46
N GLY A 103 -13.19 10.29 9.74
CA GLY A 103 -11.98 10.35 10.57
C GLY A 103 -10.79 9.49 10.11
N TYR A 104 -10.94 8.62 9.09
CA TYR A 104 -9.84 7.80 8.57
C TYR A 104 -9.10 8.43 7.37
N LEU A 105 -9.72 8.53 6.18
CA LEU A 105 -9.05 9.10 4.99
C LEU A 105 -9.31 10.60 4.82
N SER A 106 -10.58 11.01 4.89
CA SER A 106 -11.06 12.40 5.00
C SER A 106 -12.60 12.42 4.91
N SER A 107 -13.23 13.54 5.26
CA SER A 107 -14.57 13.82 4.75
C SER A 107 -14.53 13.99 3.23
N VAL A 108 -15.60 13.55 2.57
CA VAL A 108 -15.95 13.99 1.21
C VAL A 108 -16.91 15.17 1.32
N ASP A 109 -16.88 16.06 0.34
CA ASP A 109 -17.68 17.29 0.38
C ASP A 109 -19.09 17.05 -0.16
N GLU A 110 -19.25 16.10 -1.11
CA GLU A 110 -20.54 15.82 -1.76
C GLU A 110 -20.96 14.33 -1.73
N PRO A 111 -22.27 14.03 -1.65
CA PRO A 111 -22.78 12.67 -1.78
C PRO A 111 -22.38 12.02 -3.11
N GLY A 112 -21.85 10.79 -3.04
CA GLY A 112 -21.39 10.03 -4.21
C GLY A 112 -19.90 10.20 -4.53
N GLU A 113 -19.20 11.10 -3.84
CA GLU A 113 -17.75 11.21 -3.94
C GLU A 113 -17.01 10.03 -3.27
N ARG A 114 -15.78 9.79 -3.73
CA ARG A 114 -14.87 8.78 -3.19
C ARG A 114 -13.73 9.45 -2.45
N ALA A 115 -13.40 8.95 -1.27
CA ALA A 115 -12.21 9.40 -0.54
C ALA A 115 -10.92 9.15 -1.34
N ARG A 116 -9.93 10.02 -1.11
CA ARG A 116 -8.55 9.78 -1.53
C ARG A 116 -8.03 8.54 -0.83
N SER A 117 -7.42 7.63 -1.59
CA SER A 117 -6.93 6.35 -1.08
C SER A 117 -5.42 6.26 -1.22
N ASN A 118 -4.79 5.59 -0.25
CA ASN A 118 -3.38 5.22 -0.29
C ASN A 118 -3.17 3.82 -0.89
N ILE A 119 -4.24 3.15 -1.33
CA ILE A 119 -4.15 1.85 -2.00
C ILE A 119 -3.31 1.96 -3.27
N CYS A 120 -2.31 1.09 -3.40
CA CYS A 120 -1.36 1.08 -4.51
C CYS A 120 -1.06 -0.35 -5.01
N PRO A 121 -2.00 -1.02 -5.72
CA PRO A 121 -1.66 -2.18 -6.52
C PRO A 121 -0.79 -1.74 -7.70
N PHE A 122 0.34 -2.40 -7.90
CA PHE A 122 1.39 -1.95 -8.80
C PHE A 122 1.88 -3.10 -9.71
N ILE A 123 2.01 -2.80 -11.00
CA ILE A 123 2.52 -3.73 -12.02
C ILE A 123 3.57 -3.00 -12.83
N VAL A 124 4.75 -3.61 -12.97
CA VAL A 124 5.84 -3.13 -13.83
C VAL A 124 5.88 -3.97 -15.10
N ILE A 125 5.93 -3.29 -16.23
CA ILE A 125 6.05 -3.89 -17.56
C ILE A 125 7.35 -3.39 -18.19
N ARG A 126 8.14 -4.30 -18.75
CA ARG A 126 9.36 -4.01 -19.51
C ARG A 126 9.26 -4.71 -20.86
N ASP A 127 9.43 -3.96 -21.94
CA ASP A 127 9.42 -4.48 -23.31
C ASP A 127 8.17 -5.33 -23.67
N GLY A 128 7.03 -4.99 -23.08
CA GLY A 128 5.76 -5.69 -23.28
C GLY A 128 5.52 -6.88 -22.35
N GLU A 129 6.47 -7.23 -21.49
CA GLU A 129 6.37 -8.33 -20.54
C GLU A 129 6.21 -7.82 -19.11
N VAL A 130 5.37 -8.49 -18.31
CA VAL A 130 5.23 -8.19 -16.88
C VAL A 130 6.43 -8.74 -16.13
N VAL A 131 7.16 -7.87 -15.44
CA VAL A 131 8.38 -8.26 -14.71
C VAL A 131 8.22 -8.22 -13.20
N LEU A 132 7.26 -7.44 -12.69
CA LEU A 132 7.02 -7.29 -11.25
C LEU A 132 5.56 -6.94 -10.98
N VAL A 133 4.95 -7.63 -10.02
CA VAL A 133 3.57 -7.41 -9.57
C VAL A 133 3.60 -7.37 -8.07
N LEU A 134 3.20 -6.24 -7.48
CA LEU A 134 3.22 -6.09 -6.03
C LEU A 134 2.23 -5.04 -5.56
N GLY A 135 2.14 -4.90 -4.25
CA GLY A 135 1.45 -3.82 -3.57
C GLY A 135 1.58 -4.06 -2.09
N ALA A 136 0.92 -3.21 -1.28
CA ALA A 136 1.09 -3.28 0.16
C ALA A 136 -0.19 -3.05 0.95
N ALA A 137 -0.15 -3.47 2.20
CA ALA A 137 -1.05 -3.06 3.25
C ALA A 137 -0.39 -2.08 4.23
N GLY A 138 -1.17 -1.31 5.02
CA GLY A 138 -0.61 -0.35 6.00
C GLY A 138 -0.96 1.12 5.78
N GLY A 139 -2.06 1.43 5.08
CA GLY A 139 -2.59 2.79 4.99
C GLY A 139 -1.62 3.77 4.32
N GLY A 140 -1.29 4.87 5.01
CA GLY A 140 -0.34 5.87 4.49
C GLY A 140 1.08 5.34 4.23
N MET A 141 1.42 4.17 4.78
CA MET A 141 2.71 3.53 4.54
C MET A 141 2.73 2.68 3.27
N ILE A 142 1.60 2.50 2.58
CA ILE A 142 1.52 1.72 1.34
C ILE A 142 2.38 2.34 0.23
N PRO A 143 2.20 3.62 -0.16
CA PRO A 143 3.01 4.21 -1.22
C PRO A 143 4.54 4.18 -0.96
N PRO A 144 5.07 4.60 0.22
CA PRO A 144 6.51 4.56 0.44
C PRO A 144 7.06 3.13 0.43
N ALA A 145 6.32 2.13 0.94
CA ALA A 145 6.74 0.74 0.89
C ALA A 145 6.85 0.20 -0.55
N VAL A 146 5.87 0.50 -1.39
CA VAL A 146 5.88 0.16 -2.83
C VAL A 146 7.06 0.83 -3.54
N VAL A 147 7.33 2.10 -3.27
CA VAL A 147 8.47 2.82 -3.86
C VAL A 147 9.79 2.18 -3.45
N HIS A 148 9.99 1.83 -2.17
CA HIS A 148 11.19 1.13 -1.71
C HIS A 148 11.40 -0.19 -2.45
N ALA A 149 10.35 -1.03 -2.52
CA ALA A 149 10.44 -2.33 -3.18
C ALA A 149 10.75 -2.20 -4.68
N VAL A 150 10.04 -1.31 -5.39
CA VAL A 150 10.26 -1.09 -6.83
C VAL A 150 11.67 -0.54 -7.10
N THR A 151 12.12 0.46 -6.34
CA THR A 151 13.47 1.03 -6.51
C THR A 151 14.54 -0.03 -6.29
N ARG A 152 14.39 -0.90 -5.29
CA ARG A 152 15.32 -1.99 -5.01
C ARG A 152 15.39 -3.02 -6.11
N VAL A 153 14.24 -3.44 -6.62
CA VAL A 153 14.20 -4.42 -7.71
C VAL A 153 14.71 -3.81 -9.03
N ILE A 154 14.27 -2.61 -9.36
CA ILE A 154 14.50 -2.02 -10.68
C ILE A 154 15.83 -1.27 -10.77
N ASP A 155 16.14 -0.42 -9.80
CA ASP A 155 17.32 0.45 -9.82
C ASP A 155 18.54 -0.22 -9.18
N PHE A 156 18.33 -1.02 -8.12
CA PHE A 156 19.41 -1.72 -7.43
C PHE A 156 19.58 -3.19 -7.85
N GLY A 157 18.72 -3.71 -8.72
CA GLY A 157 18.84 -5.06 -9.28
C GLY A 157 18.68 -6.19 -8.26
N MET A 158 18.05 -5.92 -7.11
CA MET A 158 17.76 -6.93 -6.10
C MET A 158 16.66 -7.87 -6.59
N ASP A 159 16.68 -9.12 -6.16
CA ASP A 159 15.49 -9.95 -6.25
C ASP A 159 14.41 -9.47 -5.27
N LEU A 160 13.16 -9.86 -5.50
CA LEU A 160 12.05 -9.37 -4.70
C LEU A 160 12.16 -9.76 -3.22
N PRO A 161 12.50 -11.02 -2.83
CA PRO A 161 12.77 -11.35 -1.44
C PRO A 161 13.81 -10.44 -0.77
N GLU A 162 14.98 -10.25 -1.40
CA GLU A 162 16.03 -9.36 -0.89
C GLU A 162 15.54 -7.92 -0.75
N ALA A 163 14.81 -7.42 -1.75
CA ALA A 163 14.23 -6.08 -1.74
C ALA A 163 13.26 -5.87 -0.56
N LEU A 164 12.51 -6.90 -0.17
CA LEU A 164 11.58 -6.85 0.95
C LEU A 164 12.26 -6.96 2.32
N GLU A 165 13.38 -7.69 2.42
CA GLU A 165 14.18 -7.86 3.64
C GLU A 165 14.98 -6.61 4.04
N ALA A 166 15.21 -5.67 3.12
CA ALA A 166 15.92 -4.44 3.44
C ALA A 166 15.03 -3.46 4.28
N PRO A 167 15.56 -2.83 5.34
CA PRO A 167 14.80 -1.93 6.20
C PRO A 167 14.38 -0.65 5.50
N ARG A 168 13.21 -0.10 5.84
CA ARG A 168 12.62 1.06 5.16
C ARG A 168 12.70 2.33 6.01
N VAL A 169 12.49 3.46 5.34
CA VAL A 169 12.28 4.77 5.98
C VAL A 169 11.02 5.41 5.42
N ALA A 170 10.33 6.21 6.23
CA ALA A 170 9.14 6.95 5.84
C ALA A 170 9.12 8.34 6.47
N GLY A 171 8.32 9.25 5.90
CA GLY A 171 8.13 10.59 6.47
C GLY A 171 7.56 10.53 7.90
N GLY A 172 8.19 11.27 8.82
CA GLY A 172 7.73 11.47 10.19
C GLY A 172 7.00 12.82 10.36
N SER A 173 6.95 13.30 11.60
CA SER A 173 6.41 14.63 11.90
C SER A 173 7.41 15.72 11.49
N GLY A 174 6.91 16.78 10.84
CA GLY A 174 7.76 17.88 10.39
C GLY A 174 8.79 17.42 9.36
N SER A 175 10.07 17.66 9.63
CA SER A 175 11.20 17.25 8.78
C SER A 175 11.83 15.92 9.19
N SER A 176 11.29 15.23 10.20
CA SER A 176 11.84 13.96 10.67
C SER A 176 11.52 12.80 9.72
N LEU A 177 12.34 11.76 9.80
CA LEU A 177 12.10 10.46 9.19
C LEU A 177 11.85 9.42 10.28
N ASN A 178 10.89 8.55 10.04
CA ASN A 178 10.74 7.31 10.79
C ASN A 178 11.63 6.26 10.12
N ALA A 179 12.41 5.53 10.92
CA ALA A 179 13.26 4.45 10.48
C ALA A 179 12.77 3.12 11.08
N GLU A 180 12.71 2.10 10.24
CA GLU A 180 12.32 0.75 10.64
C GLU A 180 13.39 0.12 11.52
N THR A 181 13.00 -0.31 12.71
CA THR A 181 13.88 -0.98 13.68
C THR A 181 13.15 -2.14 14.35
N SER A 182 12.30 -2.83 13.59
CA SER A 182 11.53 -3.96 14.10
C SER A 182 12.48 -5.12 14.48
N PRO A 183 12.01 -6.09 15.29
CA PRO A 183 12.82 -7.26 15.61
C PRO A 183 13.22 -8.13 14.41
N MET A 184 12.46 -8.11 13.33
CA MET A 184 12.70 -8.94 12.14
C MET A 184 13.51 -8.19 11.07
N ILE A 185 13.22 -6.91 10.88
CA ILE A 185 13.84 -6.04 9.87
C ILE A 185 14.16 -4.71 10.54
N GLY A 186 15.40 -4.24 10.42
CA GLY A 186 15.76 -2.96 11.01
C GLY A 186 17.06 -2.39 10.49
N TRP A 187 17.14 -1.06 10.51
CA TRP A 187 18.40 -0.34 10.42
C TRP A 187 19.24 -0.61 11.66
N THR A 188 20.54 -0.79 11.48
CA THR A 188 21.50 -0.97 12.57
C THR A 188 21.80 0.35 13.29
N ASP A 189 22.29 0.27 14.53
CA ASP A 189 22.70 1.45 15.31
C ASP A 189 23.74 2.31 14.56
N ASP A 190 24.68 1.67 13.87
CA ASP A 190 25.71 2.35 13.07
C ASP A 190 25.09 3.08 11.85
N GLU A 191 24.17 2.44 11.12
CA GLU A 191 23.48 3.06 9.99
C GLU A 191 22.60 4.24 10.45
N LEU A 192 21.93 4.12 11.59
CA LEU A 192 21.15 5.19 12.19
C LEU A 192 22.04 6.36 12.63
N ALA A 193 23.22 6.07 13.20
CA ALA A 193 24.20 7.08 13.55
C ALA A 193 24.73 7.81 12.31
N GLU A 194 24.99 7.10 11.22
CA GLU A 194 25.37 7.69 9.93
C GLU A 194 24.26 8.61 9.38
N MET A 195 22.99 8.19 9.41
CA MET A 195 21.87 9.04 8.99
C MET A 195 21.80 10.33 9.82
N ARG A 196 21.96 10.23 11.14
CA ARG A 196 21.98 11.39 12.05
C ARG A 196 23.18 12.30 11.78
N ALA A 197 24.34 11.74 11.44
CA ALA A 197 25.52 12.51 11.07
C ALA A 197 25.35 13.31 9.76
N LEU A 198 24.45 12.87 8.87
CA LEU A 198 24.02 13.63 7.69
C LEU A 198 23.04 14.78 8.03
N GLY A 199 22.69 14.97 9.30
CA GLY A 199 21.75 15.99 9.76
C GLY A 199 20.29 15.58 9.67
N LEU A 200 20.00 14.30 9.44
CA LEU A 200 18.63 13.78 9.43
C LEU A 200 18.12 13.59 10.86
N GLU A 201 16.90 14.06 11.13
CA GLU A 201 16.19 13.76 12.36
C GLU A 201 15.52 12.39 12.22
N ILE A 202 16.05 11.39 12.92
CA ILE A 202 15.60 9.99 12.82
C ILE A 202 14.87 9.53 14.08
N ASN A 203 13.61 9.13 13.90
CA ASN A 203 12.79 8.44 14.88
C ASN A 203 12.79 6.94 14.61
N GLU A 204 13.24 6.15 15.56
CA GLU A 204 13.23 4.70 15.44
C GLU A 204 11.83 4.15 15.75
N VAL A 205 11.38 3.17 14.96
CA VAL A 205 10.07 2.55 15.10
C VAL A 205 10.24 1.04 15.25
N PRO A 206 10.37 0.54 16.49
CA PRO A 206 10.61 -0.87 16.78
C PRO A 206 9.31 -1.67 16.81
N ARG A 207 8.53 -1.58 15.72
CA ARG A 207 7.21 -2.22 15.62
C ARG A 207 7.07 -2.95 14.30
N SER A 208 6.75 -4.24 14.37
CA SER A 208 6.51 -5.04 13.18
C SER A 208 5.32 -4.55 12.34
N GLY A 209 5.49 -4.64 11.02
CA GLY A 209 4.50 -4.25 10.01
C GLY A 209 4.21 -2.76 9.97
N ALA A 210 5.11 -1.92 10.50
CA ALA A 210 4.95 -0.48 10.57
C ALA A 210 5.23 0.24 9.26
N PHE A 211 6.10 -0.28 8.40
CA PHE A 211 6.55 0.38 7.16
C PHE A 211 5.91 -0.23 5.90
N GLY A 212 4.62 -0.50 6.00
CA GLY A 212 3.87 -1.20 4.98
C GLY A 212 4.21 -2.69 4.94
N ARG A 213 3.29 -3.49 4.41
CA ARG A 213 3.44 -4.94 4.30
C ARG A 213 3.30 -5.31 2.84
N VAL A 214 4.43 -5.46 2.16
CA VAL A 214 4.51 -5.65 0.72
C VAL A 214 4.42 -7.13 0.38
N HIS A 215 3.46 -7.51 -0.45
CA HIS A 215 3.41 -8.85 -1.05
C HIS A 215 3.54 -8.70 -2.57
N GLY A 216 4.23 -9.64 -3.22
CA GLY A 216 4.43 -9.56 -4.65
C GLY A 216 4.96 -10.84 -5.28
N ILE A 217 5.02 -10.80 -6.60
CA ILE A 217 5.68 -11.78 -7.46
C ILE A 217 6.55 -11.04 -8.48
N GLN A 218 7.72 -11.60 -8.77
CA GLN A 218 8.66 -11.11 -9.76
C GLN A 218 8.90 -12.22 -10.79
N LEU A 219 8.93 -11.85 -12.07
CA LEU A 219 9.34 -12.79 -13.11
C LEU A 219 10.87 -12.83 -13.12
N ASP A 220 11.43 -14.01 -12.86
CA ASP A 220 12.85 -14.28 -13.02
C ASP A 220 13.18 -14.35 -14.52
N ALA A 221 14.02 -13.44 -14.98
CA ALA A 221 14.39 -13.33 -16.39
C ALA A 221 15.29 -14.48 -16.87
N ASP A 222 16.05 -15.10 -15.97
CA ASP A 222 16.98 -16.19 -16.30
C ASP A 222 16.25 -17.53 -16.38
N THR A 223 15.30 -17.76 -15.48
CA THR A 223 14.58 -19.05 -15.40
C THR A 223 13.20 -19.02 -16.04
N GLY A 224 12.62 -17.83 -16.27
CA GLY A 224 11.24 -17.67 -16.73
C GLY A 224 10.20 -18.08 -15.67
N THR A 225 10.61 -18.23 -14.41
CA THR A 225 9.72 -18.64 -13.31
C THR A 225 9.32 -17.47 -12.43
N TRP A 226 8.21 -17.61 -11.69
CA TRP A 226 7.75 -16.59 -10.76
C TRP A 226 8.40 -16.77 -9.39
N ILE A 227 9.12 -15.75 -8.94
CA ILE A 227 9.61 -15.60 -7.56
C ILE A 227 8.50 -14.91 -6.75
N GLY A 228 7.94 -15.58 -5.75
CA GLY A 228 6.96 -14.99 -4.85
C GLY A 228 7.58 -14.56 -3.52
N ALA A 229 7.17 -13.41 -3.01
CA ALA A 229 7.64 -12.89 -1.73
C ALA A 229 6.48 -12.31 -0.89
N ALA A 230 6.54 -12.58 0.41
CA ALA A 230 5.71 -11.94 1.42
C ALA A 230 6.62 -11.12 2.35
N ASP A 231 6.08 -10.05 2.93
CA ASP A 231 6.84 -9.14 3.78
C ASP A 231 7.34 -9.90 5.03
N PRO A 232 8.66 -9.95 5.30
CA PRO A 232 9.18 -10.73 6.42
C PRO A 232 8.81 -10.15 7.79
N ASP A 233 8.43 -8.87 7.85
CA ASP A 233 8.06 -8.19 9.09
C ASP A 233 6.56 -8.29 9.42
N TRP A 234 5.84 -9.22 8.77
CA TRP A 234 4.45 -9.54 9.09
C TRP A 234 4.06 -10.98 8.76
N GLU A 235 2.83 -11.37 9.09
CA GLU A 235 2.25 -12.62 8.60
C GLU A 235 1.96 -12.55 7.09
N GLY A 236 2.28 -13.64 6.39
CA GLY A 236 2.09 -13.74 4.96
C GLY A 236 2.69 -15.05 4.44
N VAL A 237 2.40 -15.37 3.18
CA VAL A 237 2.99 -16.55 2.53
C VAL A 237 3.07 -16.31 1.03
N ALA A 238 4.14 -16.81 0.42
CA ALA A 238 4.26 -17.01 -1.00
C ALA A 238 4.32 -18.52 -1.29
N ARG A 239 3.48 -18.99 -2.21
CA ARG A 239 3.43 -20.40 -2.64
C ARG A 239 3.16 -20.47 -4.14
N GLY A 240 3.84 -21.40 -4.79
CA GLY A 240 3.49 -21.89 -6.13
C GLY A 240 2.79 -23.25 -6.04
N PRO A 241 2.23 -23.74 -7.16
CA PRO A 241 1.66 -25.09 -7.24
C PRO A 241 2.72 -26.16 -6.93
N GLU A 242 2.31 -27.23 -6.23
CA GLU A 242 3.18 -28.38 -5.97
C GLU A 242 3.34 -29.22 -7.24
N GLY A 243 4.59 -29.38 -7.70
CA GLY A 243 4.92 -30.08 -8.94
C GLY A 243 5.00 -29.10 -10.12
N GLY A 244 6.22 -28.64 -10.42
CA GLY A 244 6.49 -27.66 -11.47
C GLY A 244 5.85 -28.04 -12.81
N ALA A 245 5.26 -27.03 -13.45
CA ALA A 245 4.96 -27.06 -14.88
C ALA A 245 6.07 -26.29 -15.60
#